data_AF-A0A7C1M9J7-F1
#
_entry.id   AF-A0A7C1M9J7-F1
#
_cell.length_a   1.000
_cell.length_b   1.000
_cell.length_c   1.000
_cell.angle_alpha   90.00
_cell.angle_beta   90.00
_cell.angle_gamma   90.00
#
_symmetry.space_group_name_H-M   'P 1'
#
loop_
_entity.id
_entity.type
_entity.pdbx_description
1 polymer ?
#
loop_
_entity_poly.entity_id
_entity_poly.type
_entity_poly.pdbx_seq_one_letter_code
_entity_poly.pdbx_strand_id
1 'polypeptide(L)'
;MKRGLGLSLLITSIFLISFVSAYGSYTSFSFSDFLDQLDSSMMILGSIFIICFILFNFSLSKFFRDNRPIAGTISFVLSLLTIWGINKTGLDYENFLSNIGLSGDLLSIIVPAILIIGAIIFIWKVGFSGFFIIFGILIGVLTVFTEFFYEKGISGLMGIIFLLIGLWLWRRKKKIASGYSYTGGVKPSGSGLIGKGLGAVAKGGYQAGKYVASKYDWEKEKRQAKAIGRGTGWLGRKGVALGKKGLENQKRATQEAKERDEAYYRKKEQEKAQKQQERMAQKKILQKEILIWQNKLRQLINTPNYSIQERSKIEGYIKKLEKHLRSI
;
A
#
# COMPACT_ATOMS: atom_id res chain seq x y z
N MET A 1 0.42 -3.82 0.86
CA MET A 1 1.29 -4.41 -0.19
C MET A 1 2.81 -4.18 -0.02
N LYS A 2 3.32 -3.35 0.90
CA LYS A 2 4.76 -2.96 0.91
C LYS A 2 5.74 -3.91 1.61
N ARG A 3 5.29 -4.85 2.46
CA ARG A 3 6.20 -5.69 3.26
C ARG A 3 6.62 -7.00 2.59
N GLY A 4 5.91 -7.46 1.56
CA GLY A 4 6.20 -8.74 0.89
C GLY A 4 7.26 -8.65 -0.21
N LEU A 5 7.50 -7.46 -0.79
CA LEU A 5 8.33 -7.32 -1.99
C LEU A 5 9.84 -7.49 -1.70
N GLY A 6 10.29 -7.09 -0.51
CA GLY A 6 11.67 -7.31 -0.08
C GLY A 6 11.97 -8.78 0.15
N LEU A 7 11.03 -9.52 0.77
CA LEU A 7 11.19 -10.95 1.04
C LEU A 7 11.16 -11.77 -0.26
N SER A 8 10.26 -11.44 -1.20
CA SER A 8 10.23 -12.11 -2.50
C SER A 8 11.52 -11.89 -3.28
N LEU A 9 12.07 -10.67 -3.26
CA LEU A 9 13.35 -10.37 -3.91
C LEU A 9 14.51 -11.17 -3.31
N LEU A 10 14.55 -11.30 -1.98
CA LEU A 10 15.60 -12.04 -1.29
C LEU A 10 15.53 -13.54 -1.65
N ILE A 11 14.33 -14.13 -1.63
CA ILE A 11 14.12 -15.54 -1.99
C ILE A 11 14.45 -15.78 -3.47
N THR A 12 14.01 -14.92 -4.39
CA THR A 12 14.35 -15.02 -5.81
C THR A 12 15.86 -14.86 -6.03
N SER A 13 16.53 -13.98 -5.28
CA SER A 13 17.98 -13.79 -5.37
C SER A 13 18.77 -15.03 -4.96
N ILE A 14 18.34 -15.72 -3.89
CA ILE A 14 18.98 -16.97 -3.42
C ILE A 14 18.80 -18.09 -4.45
N PHE A 15 17.63 -18.18 -5.08
CA PHE A 15 17.36 -19.21 -6.09
C PHE A 15 18.17 -19.01 -7.38
N LEU A 16 18.50 -17.77 -7.72
CA LEU A 16 19.27 -17.46 -8.92
C LEU A 16 20.77 -17.73 -8.74
N ILE A 17 21.28 -17.82 -7.52
CA ILE A 17 22.71 -18.16 -7.26
C ILE A 17 23.07 -19.51 -7.88
N SER A 18 22.19 -20.50 -7.80
CA SER A 18 22.44 -21.86 -8.29
C SER A 18 22.53 -21.96 -9.82
N PHE A 19 21.91 -21.05 -10.56
CA PHE A 19 21.98 -21.04 -12.03
C PHE A 19 23.31 -20.51 -12.55
N VAL A 20 24.06 -19.80 -11.70
CA VAL A 20 25.18 -18.99 -12.15
C VAL A 20 26.52 -19.62 -11.76
N SER A 21 26.53 -20.56 -10.81
CA SER A 21 27.72 -21.35 -10.48
C SER A 21 28.10 -22.39 -11.54
N ALA A 22 27.28 -22.61 -12.57
CA ALA A 22 27.53 -23.62 -13.61
C ALA A 22 28.35 -23.13 -14.82
N TYR A 23 28.52 -21.81 -14.98
CA TYR A 23 29.17 -21.19 -16.15
C TYR A 23 30.56 -20.65 -15.80
N GLY A 24 31.55 -21.55 -15.74
CA GLY A 24 32.94 -21.22 -15.44
C GLY A 24 33.86 -21.39 -16.65
N SER A 25 33.93 -20.42 -17.56
CA SER A 25 35.15 -20.20 -18.35
C SER A 25 35.19 -18.82 -19.00
N TYR A 26 36.38 -18.21 -18.94
CA TYR A 26 36.71 -16.81 -19.01
C TYR A 26 36.95 -16.29 -20.44
N THR A 27 36.51 -15.06 -20.76
CA THR A 27 37.41 -13.95 -21.21
C THR A 27 36.74 -12.62 -21.56
N SER A 28 35.44 -12.55 -21.83
CA SER A 28 34.73 -11.28 -21.98
C SER A 28 33.23 -11.52 -22.01
N PHE A 29 32.46 -10.83 -21.17
CA PHE A 29 31.00 -10.94 -21.23
C PHE A 29 30.46 -10.08 -22.37
N SER A 30 30.33 -10.66 -23.56
CA SER A 30 29.50 -10.08 -24.62
C SER A 30 28.07 -10.54 -24.43
N PHE A 31 27.10 -9.64 -24.65
CA PHE A 31 25.69 -10.05 -24.69
C PHE A 31 25.42 -11.03 -25.83
N SER A 32 26.20 -10.96 -26.93
CA SER A 32 26.19 -11.96 -27.98
C SER A 32 26.65 -13.30 -27.42
N ASP A 33 27.86 -13.37 -26.85
CA ASP A 33 28.40 -14.61 -26.29
C ASP A 33 27.50 -15.22 -25.21
N PHE A 34 26.79 -14.41 -24.42
CA PHE A 34 25.79 -14.89 -23.48
C PHE A 34 24.59 -15.55 -24.18
N LEU A 35 24.03 -14.90 -25.20
CA LEU A 35 22.94 -15.48 -25.98
C LEU A 35 23.42 -16.70 -26.78
N ASP A 36 24.65 -16.71 -27.25
CA ASP A 36 25.28 -17.80 -27.99
C ASP A 36 25.60 -19.00 -27.06
N GLN A 37 25.80 -18.76 -25.76
CA GLN A 37 25.96 -19.79 -24.72
C GLN A 37 24.62 -20.34 -24.19
N LEU A 38 23.51 -19.65 -24.46
CA LEU A 38 22.19 -20.20 -24.15
C LEU A 38 21.85 -21.24 -25.21
N ASP A 39 22.16 -22.49 -24.88
CA ASP A 39 21.71 -23.64 -25.67
C ASP A 39 20.19 -23.56 -25.88
N SER A 40 19.73 -24.00 -27.06
CA SER A 40 18.32 -23.98 -27.46
C SER A 40 17.46 -24.66 -26.38
N SER A 41 17.99 -25.75 -25.79
CA SER A 41 17.39 -26.47 -24.67
C SER A 41 17.13 -25.57 -23.45
N MET A 42 18.08 -24.72 -23.07
CA MET A 42 17.93 -23.82 -21.92
C MET A 42 16.93 -22.70 -22.20
N MET A 43 16.90 -22.19 -23.44
CA MET A 43 15.92 -21.19 -23.88
C MET A 43 14.50 -21.76 -23.87
N ILE A 44 14.32 -23.01 -24.30
CA ILE A 44 13.04 -23.73 -24.22
C ILE A 44 12.61 -23.89 -22.76
N LEU A 45 13.51 -24.36 -21.88
CA LEU A 45 13.23 -24.50 -20.45
C LEU A 45 12.82 -23.16 -19.81
N GLY A 46 13.54 -22.08 -20.12
CA GLY A 46 13.21 -20.74 -19.64
C GLY A 46 11.84 -20.27 -20.11
N SER A 47 11.44 -20.64 -21.32
CA SER A 47 10.11 -20.32 -21.86
C SER A 47 9.01 -21.11 -21.15
N ILE A 48 9.19 -22.41 -20.98
CA ILE A 48 8.27 -23.28 -20.22
C ILE A 48 8.12 -22.74 -18.79
N PHE A 49 9.22 -22.32 -18.18
CA PHE A 49 9.22 -21.75 -16.83
C PHE A 49 8.29 -20.53 -16.73
N ILE A 50 8.44 -19.58 -17.68
CA ILE A 50 7.64 -18.37 -17.72
C ILE A 50 6.17 -18.70 -17.96
N ILE A 51 5.86 -19.60 -18.89
CA ILE A 51 4.49 -20.02 -19.20
C ILE A 51 3.84 -20.66 -17.97
N CYS A 52 4.50 -21.63 -17.33
CA CYS A 52 4.01 -22.27 -16.10
C CYS A 52 3.83 -21.25 -14.98
N PHE A 53 4.80 -20.35 -14.78
CA PHE A 53 4.70 -19.29 -13.76
C PHE A 53 3.48 -18.39 -13.99
N ILE A 54 3.23 -17.96 -15.23
CA ILE A 54 2.08 -17.13 -15.57
C ILE A 54 0.76 -17.89 -15.30
N LEU A 55 0.66 -19.15 -15.73
CA LEU A 55 -0.53 -19.98 -15.54
C LEU A 55 -0.83 -20.21 -14.06
N PHE A 56 0.17 -20.62 -13.28
CA PHE A 56 0.03 -20.81 -11.84
C PHE A 56 -0.32 -19.51 -11.13
N ASN A 57 0.38 -18.41 -11.44
CA ASN A 57 0.13 -17.11 -10.80
C ASN A 57 -1.26 -16.56 -11.15
N PHE A 58 -1.71 -16.74 -12.39
CA PHE A 58 -3.06 -16.35 -12.79
C PHE A 58 -4.12 -17.13 -12.01
N SER A 59 -3.98 -18.45 -11.92
CA SER A 59 -4.90 -19.32 -11.17
C SER A 59 -4.89 -19.00 -9.66
N LEU A 60 -3.70 -18.99 -9.04
CA LEU A 60 -3.52 -18.74 -7.60
C LEU A 60 -3.89 -17.32 -7.20
N SER A 61 -3.71 -16.32 -8.07
CA SER A 61 -4.09 -14.93 -7.75
C SER A 61 -5.61 -14.75 -7.61
N LYS A 62 -6.42 -15.60 -8.27
CA LYS A 62 -7.87 -15.61 -8.09
C LYS A 62 -8.28 -16.23 -6.75
N PHE A 63 -7.50 -17.18 -6.25
CA PHE A 63 -7.71 -17.86 -4.97
C PHE A 63 -7.23 -17.00 -3.79
N PHE A 64 -5.99 -16.51 -3.85
CA PHE A 64 -5.39 -15.64 -2.83
C PHE A 64 -5.64 -14.15 -3.11
N ARG A 65 -6.92 -13.74 -3.21
CA ARG A 65 -7.28 -12.35 -3.54
C ARG A 65 -6.70 -11.32 -2.56
N ASP A 66 -6.68 -11.68 -1.28
CA ASP A 66 -6.23 -10.80 -0.19
C ASP A 66 -4.70 -10.79 -0.03
N ASN A 67 -4.03 -11.86 -0.48
CA ASN A 67 -2.59 -12.08 -0.28
C ASN A 67 -1.86 -12.38 -1.61
N ARG A 68 -2.04 -11.50 -2.61
CA ARG A 68 -1.40 -11.63 -3.93
C ARG A 68 0.11 -11.94 -3.93
N PRO A 69 0.94 -11.40 -3.00
CA PRO A 69 2.36 -11.76 -2.97
C PRO A 69 2.59 -13.25 -2.68
N ILE A 70 1.76 -13.88 -1.84
CA ILE A 70 1.88 -15.30 -1.50
C ILE A 70 1.59 -16.16 -2.74
N ALA A 71 0.57 -15.81 -3.53
CA ALA A 71 0.30 -16.47 -4.80
C ALA A 71 1.52 -16.41 -5.74
N GLY A 72 2.18 -15.26 -5.82
CA GLY A 72 3.39 -15.09 -6.63
C GLY A 72 4.52 -16.02 -6.18
N THR A 73 4.81 -16.07 -4.88
CA THR A 73 5.86 -16.94 -4.33
C THR A 73 5.54 -18.42 -4.56
N ILE A 74 4.31 -18.87 -4.31
CA ILE A 74 3.90 -20.27 -4.54
C ILE A 74 4.02 -20.63 -6.02
N SER A 75 3.57 -19.74 -6.92
CA SER A 75 3.63 -19.97 -8.36
C SER A 75 5.06 -20.09 -8.86
N PHE A 76 5.98 -19.30 -8.30
CA PHE A 76 7.41 -19.36 -8.62
C PHE A 76 8.04 -20.68 -8.17
N VAL A 77 7.71 -21.16 -6.96
CA VAL A 77 8.18 -22.46 -6.46
C VAL A 77 7.63 -23.61 -7.32
N LEU A 78 6.34 -23.55 -7.68
CA LEU A 78 5.72 -24.56 -8.53
C LEU A 78 6.33 -24.60 -9.93
N SER A 79 6.55 -23.43 -10.57
CA SER A 79 7.18 -23.39 -11.89
C SER A 79 8.62 -23.90 -11.86
N LEU A 80 9.39 -23.63 -10.79
CA LEU A 80 10.72 -24.22 -10.60
C LEU A 80 10.67 -25.74 -10.45
N LEU A 81 9.73 -26.27 -9.65
CA LEU A 81 9.55 -27.71 -9.48
C LEU A 81 9.15 -28.39 -10.79
N THR A 82 8.30 -27.74 -11.60
CA THR A 82 7.95 -28.23 -12.94
C THR A 82 9.19 -28.35 -13.82
N ILE A 83 10.02 -27.31 -13.88
CA ILE A 83 11.26 -27.34 -14.67
C ILE A 83 12.24 -28.38 -14.17
N TRP A 84 12.41 -28.50 -12.85
CA TRP A 84 13.26 -29.52 -12.26
C TRP A 84 12.77 -30.94 -12.62
N GLY A 85 11.46 -31.18 -12.55
CA GLY A 85 10.86 -32.46 -12.95
C GLY A 85 11.08 -32.78 -14.41
N ILE A 86 10.82 -31.81 -15.29
CA ILE A 86 11.05 -31.88 -16.74
C ILE A 86 12.52 -32.21 -17.05
N ASN A 87 13.46 -31.50 -16.42
CA ASN A 87 14.90 -31.75 -16.57
C ASN A 87 15.31 -33.15 -16.09
N LYS A 88 14.71 -33.64 -15.00
CA LYS A 88 15.01 -34.99 -14.46
C LYS A 88 14.45 -36.12 -15.29
N THR A 89 13.34 -35.91 -15.99
CA THR A 89 12.78 -36.92 -16.90
C THR A 89 13.60 -37.11 -18.18
N GLY A 90 14.54 -36.21 -18.49
CA GLY A 90 15.29 -36.25 -19.74
C GLY A 90 14.37 -36.12 -20.95
N LEU A 91 13.28 -35.36 -20.82
CA LEU A 91 12.29 -35.21 -21.87
C LEU A 91 12.95 -34.44 -23.02
N ASP A 92 12.88 -34.98 -24.23
CA ASP A 92 13.41 -34.32 -25.41
C ASP A 92 12.39 -33.27 -25.92
N TYR A 93 12.56 -32.03 -25.46
CA TYR A 93 11.63 -30.94 -25.76
C TYR A 93 11.64 -30.56 -27.24
N GLU A 94 12.78 -30.71 -27.89
CA GLU A 94 12.94 -30.42 -29.30
C GLU A 94 12.09 -31.39 -30.12
N ASN A 95 12.18 -32.69 -29.79
CA ASN A 95 11.32 -33.71 -30.39
C ASN A 95 9.84 -33.57 -30.03
N PHE A 96 9.51 -33.18 -28.79
CA PHE A 96 8.11 -32.95 -28.41
C PHE A 96 7.47 -31.80 -29.20
N LEU A 97 8.20 -30.68 -29.36
CA LEU A 97 7.70 -29.50 -30.06
C LEU A 97 7.70 -29.71 -31.58
N SER A 98 8.69 -30.41 -32.13
CA SER A 98 8.71 -30.78 -33.54
C SER A 98 7.54 -31.71 -33.91
N ASN A 99 7.18 -32.64 -33.02
CA ASN A 99 5.99 -33.50 -33.20
C ASN A 99 4.66 -32.73 -33.18
N ILE A 100 4.62 -31.55 -32.56
CA ILE A 100 3.46 -30.65 -32.58
C ILE A 100 3.46 -29.75 -33.84
N GLY A 101 4.52 -29.83 -34.65
CA GLY A 101 4.68 -29.07 -35.88
C GLY A 101 5.43 -27.74 -35.72
N LEU A 102 6.12 -27.52 -34.60
CA LEU A 102 7.01 -26.37 -34.41
C LEU A 102 8.42 -26.73 -34.87
N SER A 103 8.85 -26.17 -36.01
CA SER A 103 10.24 -26.31 -36.47
C SER A 103 11.21 -25.56 -35.54
N GLY A 104 12.47 -26.02 -35.47
CA GLY A 104 13.52 -25.38 -34.68
C GLY A 104 13.71 -23.89 -35.05
N ASP A 105 13.58 -23.55 -36.32
CA ASP A 105 13.67 -22.17 -36.83
C ASP A 105 12.54 -21.27 -36.29
N LEU A 106 11.32 -21.80 -36.15
CA LEU A 106 10.23 -21.03 -35.53
C LEU A 106 10.51 -20.82 -34.04
N LEU A 107 11.11 -21.81 -33.39
CA LEU A 107 11.36 -21.78 -31.97
C LEU A 107 12.44 -20.74 -31.59
N SER A 108 13.50 -20.62 -32.40
CA SER A 108 14.53 -19.59 -32.21
C SER A 108 14.00 -18.16 -32.38
N ILE A 109 12.89 -17.96 -33.10
CA ILE A 109 12.20 -16.67 -33.24
C ILE A 109 11.19 -16.45 -32.11
N ILE A 110 10.39 -17.48 -31.79
CA ILE A 110 9.29 -17.39 -30.81
C ILE A 110 9.82 -17.16 -29.40
N VAL A 111 10.91 -17.83 -29.01
CA VAL A 111 11.42 -17.72 -27.64
C VAL A 111 11.88 -16.29 -27.29
N PRO A 112 12.77 -15.63 -28.08
CA PRO A 112 13.12 -14.23 -27.85
C PRO A 112 11.90 -13.30 -27.87
N ALA A 113 10.93 -13.54 -28.76
CA ALA A 113 9.71 -12.75 -28.81
C ALA A 113 8.88 -12.87 -27.52
N ILE A 114 8.73 -14.08 -26.97
CA ILE A 114 8.05 -14.30 -25.69
C ILE A 114 8.80 -13.61 -24.54
N LEU A 115 10.14 -13.67 -24.53
CA LEU A 115 10.95 -12.97 -23.52
C LEU A 115 10.79 -11.45 -23.58
N ILE A 116 10.80 -10.86 -24.78
CA ILE A 116 10.59 -9.43 -25.00
C ILE A 116 9.18 -9.02 -24.54
N ILE A 117 8.15 -9.75 -24.96
CA ILE A 117 6.76 -9.49 -24.55
C ILE A 117 6.62 -9.61 -23.03
N GLY A 118 7.20 -10.65 -22.44
CA GLY A 118 7.23 -10.85 -20.99
C GLY A 118 7.89 -9.68 -20.26
N ALA A 119 9.02 -9.20 -20.77
CA ALA A 119 9.72 -8.03 -20.22
C ALA A 119 8.88 -6.75 -20.32
N ILE A 120 8.21 -6.50 -21.45
CA ILE A 120 7.31 -5.34 -21.63
C ILE A 120 6.17 -5.37 -20.63
N ILE A 121 5.48 -6.52 -20.51
CA ILE A 121 4.38 -6.70 -19.56
C ILE A 121 4.87 -6.51 -18.12
N PHE A 122 6.06 -7.02 -17.80
CA PHE A 122 6.67 -6.85 -16.50
C PHE A 122 6.97 -5.38 -16.17
N ILE A 123 7.56 -4.64 -17.11
CA ILE A 123 7.85 -3.20 -16.97
C ILE A 123 6.55 -2.40 -16.78
N TRP A 124 5.49 -2.71 -17.53
CA TRP A 124 4.19 -2.06 -17.37
C TRP A 124 3.56 -2.33 -16.00
N LYS A 125 3.63 -3.58 -15.53
CA LYS A 125 2.97 -3.99 -14.28
C LYS A 125 3.71 -3.52 -13.03
N VAL A 126 5.03 -3.63 -13.00
CA VAL A 126 5.87 -3.21 -11.87
C VAL A 126 6.16 -1.71 -11.91
N GLY A 127 6.11 -1.14 -13.11
CA GLY A 127 6.48 0.24 -13.39
C GLY A 127 7.99 0.38 -13.58
N PHE A 128 8.36 1.32 -14.45
CA PHE A 128 9.76 1.59 -14.85
C PHE A 128 10.73 1.71 -13.66
N SER A 129 10.34 2.40 -12.59
CA SER A 129 11.16 2.53 -11.37
C SER A 129 11.40 1.20 -10.64
N GLY A 130 10.38 0.35 -10.52
CA GLY A 130 10.53 -0.94 -9.86
C GLY A 130 11.36 -1.91 -10.70
N PHE A 131 11.24 -1.86 -12.03
CA PHE A 131 12.09 -2.60 -12.95
C PHE A 131 13.58 -2.34 -12.68
N PHE A 132 14.02 -1.07 -12.65
CA PHE A 132 15.44 -0.74 -12.38
C PHE A 132 15.93 -1.18 -11.01
N ILE A 133 15.08 -1.13 -9.98
CA ILE A 133 15.46 -1.60 -8.64
C ILE A 133 15.67 -3.12 -8.68
N ILE A 134 14.72 -3.86 -9.23
CA ILE A 134 14.79 -5.33 -9.31
C ILE A 134 16.00 -5.74 -10.16
N PHE A 135 16.20 -5.10 -11.31
CA PHE A 135 17.30 -5.39 -12.22
C PHE A 135 18.67 -5.00 -11.64
N GLY A 136 18.76 -3.86 -10.95
CA GLY A 136 19.97 -3.42 -10.27
C GLY A 136 20.35 -4.34 -9.10
N ILE A 137 19.36 -4.77 -8.29
CA ILE A 137 19.58 -5.78 -7.23
C ILE A 137 20.02 -7.11 -7.85
N LEU A 138 19.35 -7.54 -8.93
CA LEU A 138 19.69 -8.78 -9.63
C LEU A 138 21.15 -8.75 -10.11
N ILE A 139 21.56 -7.71 -10.85
CA ILE A 139 22.95 -7.56 -11.32
C ILE A 139 23.93 -7.48 -10.15
N GLY A 140 23.58 -6.76 -9.07
CA GLY A 140 24.44 -6.65 -7.90
C GLY A 140 24.64 -7.99 -7.18
N VAL A 141 23.56 -8.76 -6.98
CA VAL A 141 23.63 -10.11 -6.41
C VAL A 141 24.43 -11.02 -7.32
N LEU A 142 24.16 -11.01 -8.64
CA LEU A 142 24.94 -11.79 -9.59
C LEU A 142 26.43 -11.43 -9.48
N THR A 143 26.79 -10.15 -9.51
CA THR A 143 28.19 -9.72 -9.41
C THR A 143 28.89 -10.16 -8.12
N VAL A 144 28.18 -10.19 -6.99
CA VAL A 144 28.77 -10.58 -5.69
C VAL A 144 28.91 -12.09 -5.54
N PHE A 145 27.90 -12.84 -5.97
CA PHE A 145 27.83 -14.29 -5.73
C PHE A 145 28.31 -15.11 -6.92
N THR A 146 28.62 -14.48 -8.05
CA THR A 146 28.87 -15.18 -9.30
C THR A 146 30.06 -14.58 -10.04
N GLU A 147 30.81 -15.44 -10.72
CA GLU A 147 31.94 -15.03 -11.57
C GLU A 147 31.49 -14.76 -13.01
N PHE A 148 30.19 -14.58 -13.19
CA PHE A 148 29.55 -14.44 -14.49
C PHE A 148 29.98 -13.18 -15.24
N PHE A 149 30.30 -12.12 -14.49
CA PHE A 149 30.80 -10.88 -15.05
C PHE A 149 32.33 -10.87 -14.97
N TYR A 150 32.96 -10.77 -16.14
CA TYR A 150 34.40 -10.66 -16.27
C TYR A 150 34.95 -9.49 -15.44
N GLU A 151 34.31 -8.33 -15.55
CA GLU A 151 34.65 -7.15 -14.74
C GLU A 151 33.63 -6.95 -13.62
N LYS A 152 33.85 -7.65 -12.49
CA LYS A 152 33.05 -7.48 -11.26
C LYS A 152 32.92 -6.00 -10.85
N GLY A 153 33.95 -5.19 -11.15
CA GLY A 153 33.93 -3.74 -10.95
C GLY A 153 32.87 -3.02 -11.80
N ILE A 154 32.87 -3.23 -13.12
CA ILE A 154 31.94 -2.55 -14.04
C ILE A 154 30.51 -3.05 -13.87
N SER A 155 30.31 -4.37 -13.74
CA SER A 155 28.97 -4.94 -13.55
C SER A 155 28.36 -4.50 -12.22
N GLY A 156 29.17 -4.47 -11.15
CA GLY A 156 28.78 -3.97 -9.84
C GLY A 156 28.40 -2.49 -9.90
N LEU A 157 29.21 -1.68 -10.60
CA LEU A 157 28.93 -0.26 -10.84
C LEU A 157 27.60 -0.06 -11.58
N MET A 158 27.36 -0.83 -12.65
CA MET A 158 26.10 -0.78 -13.41
C MET A 158 24.89 -1.20 -12.55
N GLY A 159 25.02 -2.24 -11.74
CA GLY A 159 24.00 -2.64 -10.78
C GLY A 159 23.66 -1.53 -9.79
N ILE A 160 24.67 -0.86 -9.24
CA ILE A 160 24.51 0.30 -8.34
C ILE A 160 23.85 1.48 -9.06
N ILE A 161 24.29 1.82 -10.28
CA ILE A 161 23.71 2.91 -11.08
C ILE A 161 22.22 2.65 -11.32
N PHE A 162 21.84 1.45 -11.75
CA PHE A 162 20.43 1.11 -11.95
C PHE A 162 19.63 1.15 -10.66
N LEU A 163 20.18 0.67 -9.56
CA LEU A 163 19.54 0.72 -8.25
C LEU A 163 19.29 2.17 -7.80
N LEU A 164 20.28 3.06 -7.99
CA LEU A 164 20.16 4.49 -7.67
C LEU A 164 19.14 5.21 -8.56
N ILE A 165 19.16 4.99 -9.88
CA ILE A 165 18.16 5.52 -10.82
C ILE A 165 16.76 5.04 -10.42
N GLY A 166 16.62 3.75 -10.14
CA GLY A 166 15.38 3.12 -9.70
C GLY A 166 14.82 3.74 -8.43
N LEU A 167 15.67 3.92 -7.40
CA LEU A 167 15.31 4.58 -6.14
C LEU A 167 14.95 6.06 -6.34
N TRP A 168 15.66 6.77 -7.21
CA TRP A 168 15.39 8.18 -7.51
C TRP A 168 14.04 8.36 -8.21
N LEU A 169 13.74 7.54 -9.22
CA LEU A 169 12.43 7.51 -9.88
C LEU A 169 11.31 7.16 -8.90
N TRP A 170 11.58 6.26 -7.94
CA TRP A 170 10.60 5.89 -6.92
C TRP A 170 10.28 7.08 -6.00
N ARG A 171 11.30 7.83 -5.59
CA ARG A 171 11.12 9.03 -4.76
C ARG A 171 10.29 10.10 -5.48
N ARG A 172 10.46 10.27 -6.81
CA ARG A 172 9.67 11.22 -7.60
C ARG A 172 8.19 10.85 -7.69
N LYS A 173 7.86 9.56 -7.90
CA LYS A 173 6.44 9.13 -7.95
C LYS A 173 5.66 9.43 -6.67
N LYS A 174 6.31 9.38 -5.50
CA LYS A 174 5.65 9.67 -4.20
C LYS A 174 5.22 11.13 -4.05
N LYS A 175 5.98 12.08 -4.60
CA LYS A 175 5.69 13.52 -4.46
C LYS A 175 4.47 13.95 -5.28
N ILE A 176 4.24 13.32 -6.43
CA ILE A 176 3.10 13.62 -7.31
C ILE A 176 1.80 13.06 -6.70
N ALA A 177 1.85 11.87 -6.10
CA ALA A 177 0.69 11.26 -5.44
C ALA A 177 0.27 11.98 -4.14
N SER A 178 1.18 12.70 -3.47
CA SER A 178 0.86 13.48 -2.26
C SER A 178 0.45 14.93 -2.51
N GLY A 179 0.67 15.46 -3.72
CA GLY A 179 0.44 16.87 -4.05
C GLY A 179 -0.95 17.19 -4.64
N TYR A 180 -1.72 16.18 -5.06
CA TYR A 180 -3.00 16.36 -5.75
C TYR A 180 -4.09 15.40 -5.26
N SER A 181 -4.23 15.22 -3.94
CA SER A 181 -5.53 14.81 -3.38
C SER A 181 -6.38 16.05 -3.11
N TYR A 182 -6.66 16.80 -4.17
CA TYR A 182 -7.77 17.76 -4.25
C TYR A 182 -9.02 17.04 -4.76
N THR A 183 -9.41 15.96 -4.09
CA THR A 183 -10.73 15.34 -4.29
C THR A 183 -11.24 14.82 -2.96
N GLY A 184 -12.20 15.57 -2.40
CA GLY A 184 -13.32 15.03 -1.64
C GLY A 184 -13.04 14.14 -0.44
N GLY A 185 -12.92 14.75 0.73
CA GLY A 185 -13.58 14.27 1.94
C GLY A 185 -13.13 12.95 2.56
N VAL A 186 -11.96 12.94 3.21
CA VAL A 186 -11.72 12.01 4.32
C VAL A 186 -10.99 12.74 5.46
N LYS A 187 -11.67 12.87 6.60
CA LYS A 187 -11.15 13.46 7.84
C LYS A 187 -9.99 12.61 8.39
N PRO A 188 -8.80 13.15 8.67
CA PRO A 188 -7.77 12.42 9.40
C PRO A 188 -8.15 12.32 10.88
N SER A 189 -8.84 11.23 11.22
CA SER A 189 -9.01 10.77 12.60
C SER A 189 -7.75 9.98 12.98
N GLY A 190 -6.74 10.65 13.52
CA GLY A 190 -5.52 10.00 14.00
C GLY A 190 -4.75 10.89 14.96
N SER A 191 -5.03 10.72 16.26
CA SER A 191 -4.38 11.39 17.39
C SER A 191 -2.99 10.80 17.69
N GLY A 192 -2.09 10.82 16.70
CA GLY A 192 -0.68 10.50 16.88
C GLY A 192 0.18 11.75 16.75
N LEU A 193 1.29 11.82 17.49
CA LEU A 193 2.23 12.95 17.62
C LEU A 193 2.74 13.60 16.31
N ILE A 194 2.46 13.01 15.14
CA ILE A 194 2.72 13.56 13.81
C ILE A 194 1.64 14.60 13.38
N GLY A 195 0.49 14.64 14.05
CA GLY A 195 -0.65 15.52 13.72
C GLY A 195 -0.43 17.03 14.00
N LYS A 196 0.61 17.41 14.75
CA LYS A 196 0.88 18.83 15.02
C LYS A 196 1.56 19.56 13.85
N GLY A 197 2.30 18.86 12.99
CA GLY A 197 2.95 19.46 11.81
C GLY A 197 2.01 19.65 10.60
N LEU A 198 1.00 18.79 10.46
CA LEU A 198 0.07 18.83 9.31
C LEU A 198 -1.00 19.92 9.42
N GLY A 199 -1.26 20.45 10.62
CA GLY A 199 -2.21 21.55 10.82
C GLY A 199 -1.78 22.86 10.16
N ALA A 200 -0.47 23.12 10.06
CA ALA A 200 0.06 24.33 9.40
C ALA A 200 -0.12 24.27 7.87
N VAL A 201 0.11 23.10 7.26
CA VAL A 201 -0.03 22.90 5.81
C VAL A 201 -1.50 22.92 5.39
N ALA A 202 -2.40 22.35 6.20
CA ALA A 202 -3.85 22.39 5.94
C ALA A 202 -4.42 23.81 6.05
N LYS A 203 -3.95 24.63 7.01
CA LYS A 203 -4.33 26.06 7.09
C LYS A 203 -3.81 26.85 5.88
N GLY A 204 -2.59 26.56 5.42
CA GLY A 204 -2.01 27.17 4.21
C GLY A 204 -2.83 26.87 2.95
N GLY A 205 -3.23 25.62 2.75
CA GLY A 205 -4.09 25.22 1.62
C GLY A 205 -5.49 25.85 1.66
N TYR A 206 -6.07 26.01 2.86
CA TYR A 206 -7.38 26.65 3.01
C TYR A 206 -7.33 28.17 2.77
N GLN A 207 -6.25 28.84 3.19
CA GLN A 207 -6.03 30.25 2.90
C GLN A 207 -5.70 30.50 1.43
N ALA A 208 -4.90 29.63 0.79
CA ALA A 208 -4.62 29.70 -0.65
C ALA A 208 -5.90 29.48 -1.48
N GLY A 209 -6.74 28.50 -1.10
CA GLY A 209 -8.05 28.29 -1.72
C GLY A 209 -8.99 29.47 -1.57
N LYS A 210 -9.03 30.11 -0.39
CA LYS A 210 -9.77 31.37 -0.17
C LYS A 210 -9.22 32.52 -1.00
N TYR A 211 -7.91 32.66 -1.13
CA TYR A 211 -7.27 33.72 -1.92
C TYR A 211 -7.53 33.57 -3.41
N VAL A 212 -7.45 32.34 -3.93
CA VAL A 212 -7.81 32.04 -5.32
C VAL A 212 -9.30 32.27 -5.53
N ALA A 213 -10.17 31.77 -4.64
CA ALA A 213 -11.62 32.00 -4.76
C ALA A 213 -12.02 33.49 -4.63
N SER A 214 -11.28 34.29 -3.85
CA SER A 214 -11.56 35.72 -3.69
C SER A 214 -11.02 36.58 -4.84
N LYS A 215 -9.95 36.13 -5.53
CA LYS A 215 -9.40 36.81 -6.71
C LYS A 215 -9.91 36.27 -8.05
N TYR A 216 -10.57 35.10 -8.06
CA TYR A 216 -11.17 34.55 -9.27
C TYR A 216 -12.44 35.34 -9.59
N ASP A 217 -12.35 36.18 -10.61
CA ASP A 217 -13.43 37.05 -11.07
C ASP A 217 -14.45 36.22 -11.87
N TRP A 218 -15.35 35.54 -11.15
CA TRP A 218 -16.47 34.76 -11.72
C TRP A 218 -17.38 35.59 -12.64
N GLU A 219 -17.40 36.91 -12.45
CA GLU A 219 -18.11 37.86 -13.31
C GLU A 219 -17.42 37.96 -14.69
N LYS A 220 -16.08 37.98 -14.74
CA LYS A 220 -15.31 37.97 -15.99
C LYS A 220 -15.53 36.71 -16.82
N GLU A 221 -15.55 35.54 -16.18
CA GLU A 221 -15.79 34.26 -16.87
C GLU A 221 -17.24 34.13 -17.37
N LYS A 222 -18.22 34.62 -16.58
CA LYS A 222 -19.61 34.78 -17.05
C LYS A 222 -19.72 35.70 -18.26
N ARG A 223 -18.98 36.82 -18.28
CA ARG A 223 -18.97 37.75 -19.43
C ARG A 223 -18.36 37.10 -20.66
N GLN A 224 -17.27 36.34 -20.51
CA GLN A 224 -16.63 35.59 -21.60
C GLN A 224 -17.54 34.48 -22.14
N ALA A 225 -18.17 33.69 -21.28
CA ALA A 225 -19.14 32.66 -21.69
C ALA A 225 -20.38 33.28 -22.39
N LYS A 226 -20.85 34.44 -21.94
CA LYS A 226 -21.95 35.19 -22.56
C LYS A 226 -21.54 35.83 -23.89
N ALA A 227 -20.27 36.18 -24.07
CA ALA A 227 -19.73 36.66 -25.35
C ALA A 227 -19.59 35.52 -26.37
N ILE A 228 -19.04 34.37 -25.95
CA ILE A 228 -18.95 33.16 -26.79
C ILE A 228 -20.35 32.66 -27.18
N GLY A 229 -21.30 32.66 -26.24
CA GLY A 229 -22.68 32.26 -26.49
C GLY A 229 -23.49 33.20 -27.41
N ARG A 230 -23.04 34.43 -27.67
CA ARG A 230 -23.65 35.33 -28.67
C ARG A 230 -23.12 35.09 -30.09
N GLY A 231 -21.91 34.55 -30.24
CA GLY A 231 -21.28 34.27 -31.54
C GLY A 231 -21.66 32.92 -32.14
N THR A 232 -21.98 31.92 -31.31
CA THR A 232 -22.36 30.58 -31.75
C THR A 232 -23.86 30.36 -31.58
N GLY A 233 -24.66 30.44 -32.65
CA GLY A 233 -26.13 30.38 -32.65
C GLY A 233 -26.82 29.26 -31.84
N TRP A 234 -27.58 28.38 -32.49
CA TRP A 234 -28.44 27.40 -31.80
C TRP A 234 -27.71 26.48 -30.79
N LEU A 235 -26.42 26.20 -31.01
CA LEU A 235 -25.56 25.43 -30.11
C LEU A 235 -25.26 26.16 -28.77
N GLY A 236 -25.19 27.50 -28.76
CA GLY A 236 -24.96 28.28 -27.54
C GLY A 236 -26.14 28.22 -26.55
N ARG A 237 -27.39 28.13 -27.05
CA ARG A 237 -28.58 28.06 -26.18
C ARG A 237 -28.69 26.73 -25.43
N LYS A 238 -28.28 25.60 -26.03
CA LYS A 238 -28.23 24.30 -25.35
C LYS A 238 -27.13 24.24 -24.28
N GLY A 239 -25.97 24.87 -24.52
CA GLY A 239 -24.89 24.97 -23.53
C GLY A 239 -25.28 25.76 -22.27
N VAL A 240 -26.02 26.87 -22.42
CA VAL A 240 -26.50 27.68 -21.29
C VAL A 240 -27.54 26.93 -20.43
N ALA A 241 -28.40 26.12 -21.05
CA ALA A 241 -29.37 25.29 -20.33
C ALA A 241 -28.70 24.16 -19.52
N LEU A 242 -27.67 23.52 -20.09
CA LEU A 242 -26.85 22.52 -19.39
C LEU A 242 -26.07 23.14 -18.23
N GLY A 243 -25.56 24.37 -18.39
CA GLY A 243 -24.88 25.12 -17.34
C GLY A 243 -25.77 25.45 -16.14
N LYS A 244 -27.05 25.80 -16.37
CA LYS A 244 -28.02 26.05 -15.27
C LYS A 244 -28.31 24.78 -14.47
N LYS A 245 -28.55 23.64 -15.14
CA LYS A 245 -28.74 22.34 -14.46
C LYS A 245 -27.50 21.90 -13.70
N GLY A 246 -26.30 22.12 -14.24
CA GLY A 246 -25.04 21.85 -13.56
C GLY A 246 -24.87 22.68 -12.28
N LEU A 247 -25.21 23.97 -12.33
CA LEU A 247 -25.14 24.87 -11.18
C LEU A 247 -26.15 24.49 -10.08
N GLU A 248 -27.36 24.09 -10.43
CA GLU A 248 -28.37 23.62 -9.48
C GLU A 248 -27.93 22.31 -8.79
N ASN A 249 -27.39 21.36 -9.56
CA ASN A 249 -26.84 20.12 -9.00
C ASN A 249 -25.65 20.39 -8.07
N GLN A 250 -24.79 21.35 -8.40
CA GLN A 250 -23.68 21.74 -7.55
C GLN A 250 -24.16 22.40 -6.25
N LYS A 251 -25.21 23.24 -6.31
CA LYS A 251 -25.82 23.85 -5.11
C LYS A 251 -26.45 22.78 -4.22
N ARG A 252 -27.19 21.83 -4.79
CA ARG A 252 -27.76 20.68 -4.04
C ARG A 252 -26.67 19.84 -3.38
N ALA A 253 -25.63 19.45 -4.12
CA ALA A 253 -24.50 18.71 -3.57
C ALA A 253 -23.79 19.47 -2.44
N THR A 254 -23.68 20.79 -2.54
CA THR A 254 -23.08 21.63 -1.49
C THR A 254 -23.97 21.72 -0.25
N GLN A 255 -25.29 21.80 -0.42
CA GLN A 255 -26.25 21.77 0.69
C GLN A 255 -26.26 20.41 1.39
N GLU A 256 -26.33 19.32 0.63
CA GLU A 256 -26.26 17.96 1.18
C GLU A 256 -24.95 17.71 1.95
N ALA A 257 -23.83 18.24 1.45
CA ALA A 257 -22.55 18.14 2.16
C ALA A 257 -22.57 18.90 3.49
N LYS A 258 -23.16 20.10 3.53
CA LYS A 258 -23.32 20.89 4.77
C LYS A 258 -24.23 20.16 5.77
N GLU A 259 -25.37 19.64 5.32
CA GLU A 259 -26.30 18.90 6.17
C GLU A 259 -25.67 17.64 6.76
N ARG A 260 -24.88 16.90 5.97
CA ARG A 260 -24.13 15.72 6.45
C ARG A 260 -23.09 16.10 7.51
N ASP A 261 -22.38 17.20 7.32
CA ASP A 261 -21.40 17.66 8.31
C ASP A 261 -22.08 18.14 9.60
N GLU A 262 -23.18 18.89 9.50
CA GLU A 262 -23.97 19.31 10.67
C GLU A 262 -24.54 18.11 11.43
N ALA A 263 -25.09 17.12 10.73
CA ALA A 263 -25.59 15.88 11.33
C ALA A 263 -24.47 15.11 12.06
N TYR A 264 -23.27 15.08 11.48
CA TYR A 264 -22.10 14.46 12.11
C TYR A 264 -21.72 15.17 13.42
N TYR A 265 -21.71 16.51 13.44
CA TYR A 265 -21.40 17.27 14.65
C TYR A 265 -22.46 17.09 15.74
N ARG A 266 -23.75 17.14 15.39
CA ARG A 266 -24.85 16.88 16.33
C ARG A 266 -24.74 15.48 16.97
N LYS A 267 -24.47 14.45 16.17
CA LYS A 267 -24.27 13.08 16.68
C LYS A 267 -23.09 13.00 17.67
N LYS A 268 -22.00 13.70 17.38
CA LYS A 268 -20.81 13.74 18.24
C LYS A 268 -21.04 14.51 19.54
N GLU A 269 -21.86 15.56 19.52
CA GLU A 269 -22.28 16.26 20.73
C GLU A 269 -23.20 15.40 21.60
N GLN A 270 -24.16 14.69 20.99
CA GLN A 270 -25.02 13.73 21.68
C GLN A 270 -24.20 12.61 22.35
N GLU A 271 -23.21 12.05 21.64
CA GLU A 271 -22.34 11.00 22.21
C GLU A 271 -21.53 11.51 23.40
N LYS A 272 -21.06 12.77 23.36
CA LYS A 272 -20.36 13.40 24.49
C LYS A 272 -21.30 13.62 25.68
N ALA A 273 -22.51 14.12 25.42
CA ALA A 273 -23.51 14.33 26.45
C ALA A 273 -23.90 12.99 27.12
N GLN A 274 -24.09 11.94 26.33
CA GLN A 274 -24.37 10.59 26.82
C GLN A 274 -23.23 10.03 27.67
N LYS A 275 -21.98 10.11 27.20
CA LYS A 275 -20.80 9.70 27.99
C LYS A 275 -20.65 10.49 29.30
N GLN A 276 -21.03 11.76 29.30
CA GLN A 276 -21.03 12.59 30.51
C GLN A 276 -22.13 12.17 31.48
N GLN A 277 -23.33 11.85 30.99
CA GLN A 277 -24.42 11.29 31.81
C GLN A 277 -24.04 9.93 32.40
N GLU A 278 -23.43 9.04 31.61
CA GLU A 278 -22.94 7.73 32.08
C GLU A 278 -21.89 7.88 33.20
N ARG A 279 -20.93 8.79 33.03
CA ARG A 279 -19.94 9.09 34.08
C ARG A 279 -20.60 9.62 35.36
N MET A 280 -21.59 10.48 35.24
CA MET A 280 -22.33 11.00 36.40
C MET A 280 -23.15 9.89 37.08
N ALA A 281 -23.74 8.97 36.32
CA ALA A 281 -24.44 7.81 36.87
C ALA A 281 -23.48 6.86 37.60
N GLN A 282 -22.32 6.55 37.01
CA GLN A 282 -21.28 5.73 37.64
C GLN A 282 -20.77 6.35 38.94
N LYS A 283 -20.53 7.66 38.97
CA LYS A 283 -20.16 8.37 40.21
C LYS A 283 -21.22 8.21 41.30
N LYS A 284 -22.51 8.33 40.96
CA LYS A 284 -23.61 8.14 41.93
C LYS A 284 -23.67 6.70 42.46
N ILE A 285 -23.45 5.70 41.61
CA ILE A 285 -23.41 4.29 42.03
C ILE A 285 -22.26 4.07 43.01
N LEU A 286 -21.06 4.53 42.66
CA LEU A 286 -19.88 4.39 43.49
C LEU A 286 -20.01 5.12 44.85
N GLN A 287 -20.64 6.31 44.86
CA GLN A 287 -20.98 7.01 46.11
C GLN A 287 -21.93 6.19 47.00
N LYS A 288 -22.94 5.53 46.41
CA LYS A 288 -23.86 4.65 47.17
C LYS A 288 -23.14 3.43 47.73
N GLU A 289 -22.27 2.78 46.97
CA GLU A 289 -21.49 1.63 47.43
C GLU A 289 -20.56 1.99 48.58
N ILE A 290 -19.85 3.13 48.48
CA ILE A 290 -18.98 3.61 49.56
C ILE A 290 -19.81 3.88 50.83
N LEU A 291 -20.99 4.49 50.70
CA LEU A 291 -21.88 4.73 51.85
C LEU A 291 -22.34 3.42 52.52
N ILE A 292 -22.69 2.40 51.73
CA ILE A 292 -23.04 1.07 52.24
C ILE A 292 -21.87 0.45 53.01
N TRP A 293 -20.66 0.53 52.46
CA TRP A 293 -19.45 0.03 53.13
C TRP A 293 -19.14 0.78 54.41
N GLN A 294 -19.29 2.10 54.43
CA GLN A 294 -19.14 2.92 55.64
C GLN A 294 -20.13 2.48 56.73
N ASN A 295 -21.39 2.25 56.38
CA ASN A 295 -22.41 1.79 57.33
C ASN A 295 -22.07 0.39 57.88
N LYS A 296 -21.63 -0.54 57.02
CA LYS A 296 -21.17 -1.88 57.46
C LYS A 296 -19.97 -1.80 58.41
N LEU A 297 -18.97 -0.97 58.10
CA LEU A 297 -17.80 -0.79 58.97
C LEU A 297 -18.18 -0.19 60.33
N ARG A 298 -19.11 0.78 60.35
CA ARG A 298 -19.65 1.35 61.60
C ARG A 298 -20.39 0.31 62.44
N GLN A 299 -21.16 -0.57 61.80
CA GLN A 299 -21.82 -1.69 62.50
C GLN A 299 -20.80 -2.65 63.12
N LEU A 300 -19.70 -2.97 62.42
CA LEU A 300 -18.63 -3.82 62.95
C LEU A 300 -17.94 -3.19 64.17
N ILE A 301 -17.65 -1.89 64.15
CA ILE A 301 -17.02 -1.19 65.29
C ILE A 301 -17.88 -1.33 66.57
N ASN A 302 -19.20 -1.32 66.43
CA ASN A 302 -20.13 -1.40 67.55
C ASN A 302 -20.28 -2.82 68.13
N THR A 303 -19.68 -3.85 67.51
CA THR A 303 -19.69 -5.20 68.09
C THR A 303 -18.63 -5.33 69.20
N PRO A 304 -18.97 -5.96 70.34
CA PRO A 304 -18.10 -6.01 71.53
C PRO A 304 -16.84 -6.87 71.37
N ASN A 305 -16.74 -7.69 70.32
CA ASN A 305 -15.63 -8.64 70.13
C ASN A 305 -14.33 -8.04 69.54
N TYR A 306 -14.30 -6.76 69.18
CA TYR A 306 -13.09 -6.15 68.60
C TYR A 306 -12.24 -5.43 69.64
N SER A 307 -10.94 -5.70 69.61
CA SER A 307 -9.95 -5.02 70.45
C SER A 307 -9.84 -3.53 70.12
N ILE A 308 -9.35 -2.73 71.08
CA ILE A 308 -9.16 -1.27 70.92
C ILE A 308 -8.24 -0.97 69.72
N GLN A 309 -7.20 -1.77 69.49
CA GLN A 309 -6.29 -1.60 68.37
C GLN A 309 -6.97 -1.84 67.01
N GLU A 310 -7.86 -2.84 66.91
CA GLU A 310 -8.62 -3.12 65.69
C GLU A 310 -9.62 -2.01 65.38
N ARG A 311 -10.31 -1.48 66.40
CA ARG A 311 -11.22 -0.33 66.25
C ARG A 311 -10.49 0.89 65.68
N SER A 312 -9.31 1.22 66.20
CA SER A 312 -8.49 2.34 65.70
C SER A 312 -8.08 2.14 64.22
N LYS A 313 -7.71 0.91 63.83
CA LYS A 313 -7.41 0.59 62.42
C LYS A 313 -8.64 0.78 61.53
N ILE A 314 -9.82 0.32 61.95
CA ILE A 314 -11.07 0.45 61.19
C ILE A 314 -11.45 1.94 61.03
N GLU A 315 -11.33 2.77 62.07
CA GLU A 315 -11.55 4.22 61.97
C GLU A 315 -10.60 4.89 60.98
N GLY A 316 -9.34 4.46 60.94
CA GLY A 316 -8.37 4.90 59.94
C GLY A 316 -8.83 4.61 58.51
N TYR A 317 -9.38 3.42 58.26
CA TYR A 317 -9.94 3.05 56.96
C TYR A 317 -11.18 3.88 56.60
N ILE A 318 -12.07 4.15 57.55
CA ILE A 318 -13.25 5.01 57.35
C ILE A 318 -12.82 6.42 56.93
N LYS A 319 -11.86 7.04 57.65
CA LYS A 319 -11.32 8.37 57.28
C LYS A 319 -10.69 8.38 55.89
N LYS A 320 -10.00 7.31 55.50
CA LYS A 320 -9.39 7.17 54.16
C LYS A 320 -10.46 7.08 53.07
N LEU A 321 -11.55 6.32 53.32
CA LEU A 321 -12.71 6.23 52.42
C LEU A 321 -13.44 7.57 52.29
N GLU A 322 -13.66 8.30 53.39
CA GLU A 322 -14.27 9.64 53.36
C GLU A 322 -13.43 10.64 52.55
N LYS A 323 -12.10 10.61 52.72
CA LYS A 323 -11.18 11.44 51.93
C LYS A 323 -11.28 11.10 50.43
N HIS A 324 -11.39 9.81 50.09
CA HIS A 324 -11.54 9.38 48.70
C HIS A 324 -12.90 9.82 48.12
N LEU A 325 -13.99 9.70 48.90
CA LEU A 325 -15.32 10.16 48.49
C LEU A 325 -15.36 11.67 48.18
N ARG A 326 -14.64 12.50 48.96
CA ARG A 326 -14.53 13.95 48.70
C ARG A 326 -13.73 14.28 47.44
N SER A 327 -12.87 13.38 46.98
CA SER A 327 -12.03 13.59 45.79
C SER A 327 -12.70 13.19 44.46
N ILE A 328 -13.85 12.51 44.53
CA ILE A 328 -14.59 11.97 43.37
C ILE A 328 -15.73 12.92 42.99
#